data_AF-X1VUQ1-F1
#
_entry.id   AF-X1VUQ1-F1
#
_cell.length_a   1.000
_cell.length_b   1.000
_cell.length_c   1.000
_cell.angle_alpha   90.00
_cell.angle_beta   90.00
_cell.angle_gamma   90.00
#
_symmetry.space_group_name_H-M   'P 1'
#
loop_
_entity.id
_entity.type
_entity.pdbx_description
1 polymer ?
#
loop_
_entity_poly.entity_id
_entity_poly.type
_entity_poly.pdbx_seq_one_letter_code
_entity_poly.pdbx_strand_id
1 'polypeptide(L)' 'HVANLKKEMPDEFINDDGNDVTEEFLEWARPLIKPGLPEYARLKRVPVKKKL' A
#
# COMPACT_ATOMS: atom_id res chain seq x y z
N HIS A 1 4.85 -8.71 -16.72
CA HIS A 1 4.38 -7.61 -17.60
C HIS A 1 3.51 -6.69 -16.73
N VAL A 2 3.96 -5.47 -16.43
CA VAL A 2 3.27 -4.53 -15.51
C VAL A 2 3.32 -3.07 -15.97
N ALA A 3 4.00 -2.77 -17.08
CA ALA A 3 4.00 -1.43 -17.66
C ALA A 3 2.56 -1.12 -18.12
N ASN A 4 1.93 -0.11 -17.51
CA ASN A 4 0.57 0.38 -17.77
C ASN A 4 -0.60 -0.29 -17.01
N LEU A 5 -0.36 -1.22 -16.08
CA LEU A 5 -1.43 -1.76 -15.23
C LEU A 5 -1.57 -0.95 -13.95
N LYS A 6 -2.77 -0.43 -13.68
CA LYS A 6 -3.15 0.17 -12.39
C LYS A 6 -4.15 -0.74 -11.68
N LYS A 7 -4.08 -0.76 -10.34
CA LYS A 7 -5.12 -1.39 -9.52
C LYS A 7 -6.14 -0.32 -9.15
N GLU A 8 -7.31 -0.38 -9.77
CA GLU A 8 -8.42 0.50 -9.43
C GLU A 8 -9.11 0.02 -8.16
N MET A 9 -9.80 0.94 -7.49
CA MET A 9 -10.65 0.62 -6.35
C MET A 9 -11.92 -0.06 -6.90
N PRO A 10 -12.25 -1.29 -6.47
CA PRO A 10 -13.51 -1.93 -6.83
C PRO A 10 -14.71 -1.10 -6.34
N ASP A 11 -15.77 -1.04 -7.14
CA ASP A 11 -17.01 -0.33 -6.76
C ASP A 11 -17.66 -0.97 -5.53
N GLU A 12 -17.58 -2.30 -5.41
CA GLU A 12 -18.07 -3.08 -4.25
C GLU A 12 -17.38 -2.71 -2.92
N PHE A 13 -16.30 -1.92 -2.95
CA PHE A 13 -15.62 -1.45 -1.75
C PHE A 13 -16.16 -0.11 -1.22
N ILE A 14 -17.06 0.55 -1.96
CA ILE A 14 -17.65 1.85 -1.62
C ILE A 14 -19.16 1.66 -1.41
N ASN A 15 -19.72 2.26 -0.36
CA ASN A 15 -21.15 2.18 -0.09
C ASN A 15 -22.00 2.95 -1.13
N ASP A 16 -23.31 2.70 -1.14
CA ASP A 16 -24.24 3.32 -2.11
C ASP A 16 -24.25 4.86 -2.06
N ASP A 17 -24.03 5.44 -0.88
CA ASP A 17 -23.96 6.90 -0.68
C ASP A 17 -22.61 7.51 -1.12
N GLY A 18 -21.62 6.68 -1.47
CA GLY A 18 -20.32 7.10 -1.96
C GLY A 18 -19.42 7.77 -0.92
N ASN A 19 -19.72 7.63 0.37
CA ASN A 19 -19.06 8.36 1.46
C ASN A 19 -18.38 7.46 2.50
N ASP A 20 -18.55 6.14 2.41
CA ASP A 20 -17.95 5.17 3.31
C ASP A 20 -17.55 3.88 2.57
N VAL A 21 -16.81 3.01 3.26
CA VAL A 21 -16.37 1.71 2.75
C VAL A 21 -17.34 0.59 3.16
N THR A 22 -17.40 -0.46 2.36
CA THR A 22 -18.21 -1.65 2.63
C THR A 22 -17.50 -2.65 3.55
N GLU A 23 -18.21 -3.69 4.00
CA GLU A 23 -17.60 -4.76 4.80
C GLU A 23 -16.60 -5.58 3.97
N GLU A 24 -16.84 -5.75 2.66
CA GLU A 24 -15.94 -6.41 1.72
C GLU A 24 -14.57 -5.72 1.69
N PHE A 25 -14.54 -4.38 1.72
CA PHE A 25 -13.30 -3.64 1.86
C PHE A 25 -12.62 -3.91 3.20
N LEU A 26 -13.37 -3.95 4.30
CA LEU A 26 -12.82 -4.18 5.63
C LEU A 26 -12.21 -5.59 5.75
N GLU A 27 -12.89 -6.61 5.25
CA GLU A 27 -12.37 -7.98 5.19
C GLU A 27 -11.07 -8.06 4.37
N TRP A 28 -11.01 -7.32 3.25
CA TRP A 28 -9.81 -7.22 2.43
C TRP A 28 -8.67 -6.44 3.12
N ALA A 29 -8.97 -5.35 3.81
CA ALA A 29 -7.98 -4.43 4.38
C ALA A 29 -7.43 -4.88 5.73
N ARG A 30 -8.25 -5.48 6.60
CA ARG A 30 -7.86 -5.95 7.95
C ARG A 30 -6.56 -6.76 7.97
N PRO A 31 -6.34 -7.79 7.12
CA PRO A 31 -5.11 -8.56 7.14
C PRO A 31 -3.87 -7.79 6.65
N LEU A 32 -4.04 -6.67 5.94
CA LEU A 32 -2.93 -5.86 5.42
C LEU A 32 -2.31 -4.97 6.51
N ILE A 33 -3.08 -4.62 7.53
CA ILE A 33 -2.65 -3.78 8.63
C ILE A 33 -1.94 -4.66 9.65
N LYS A 34 -0.61 -4.72 9.58
CA LYS A 34 0.19 -5.39 10.60
C LYS A 34 0.21 -4.54 11.88
N PRO A 35 -0.02 -5.13 13.07
CA PRO A 35 0.11 -4.40 14.33
C PRO A 35 1.57 -4.03 14.60
N GLY A 36 1.76 -2.82 15.12
CA GLY A 36 3.07 -2.28 15.50
C GLY A 36 3.79 -1.58 14.35
N LEU A 37 4.29 -0.37 14.63
CA LEU A 37 5.23 0.29 13.72
C LEU A 37 6.60 -0.37 13.88
N PRO A 38 7.24 -0.85 12.78
CA PRO A 38 8.61 -1.35 12.88
C PRO A 38 9.55 -0.21 13.26
N GLU A 39 10.63 -0.54 13.97
CA GLU A 39 11.68 0.44 14.21
C GLU A 39 12.29 0.91 12.88
N TYR A 40 12.48 2.22 12.75
CA TYR A 40 13.08 2.80 11.56
C TYR A 40 14.54 2.37 11.43
N ALA A 41 14.89 1.78 10.28
CA ALA A 41 16.28 1.49 9.96
C ALA A 41 17.05 2.76 9.58
N ARG A 42 18.30 2.87 10.03
CA ARG A 42 19.23 3.95 9.62
C ARG A 42 20.33 3.40 8.74
N LEU A 43 20.32 3.79 7.46
CA LEU A 43 21.35 3.38 6.50
C LEU A 43 22.69 4.08 6.78
N LYS A 44 23.81 3.36 6.58
CA LYS A 44 25.18 3.86 6.77
C LYS A 44 25.64 4.91 5.75
N ARG A 45 24.91 5.08 4.64
CA ARG A 45 25.24 6.00 3.53
C ARG A 45 26.70 5.88 3.06
N VAL A 46 27.15 4.65 2.81
CA VAL A 46 28.52 4.40 2.31
C VAL A 46 28.65 4.93 0.88
N PRO A 47 29.57 5.87 0.58
CA PRO A 47 29.73 6.42 -0.75
C PRO A 47 30.40 5.40 -1.68
N VAL A 48 29.97 5.37 -2.95
CA VAL A 48 30.59 4.57 -4.01
C VAL A 48 31.24 5.50 -5.02
N LYS A 49 32.46 5.18 -5.44
CA LYS A 49 33.15 5.91 -6.51
C LYS A 49 32.36 5.76 -7.81
N LYS A 50 31.97 6.89 -8.42
CA LYS A 50 31.40 6.87 -9.77
C LYS A 50 32.43 6.30 -10.74
N LYS A 51 32.03 5.32 -11.54
CA LYS A 51 32.74 4.99 -12.78
C LYS A 51 32.14 5.90 -13.85
N LEU A 52 32.93 6.88 -14.27
CA LEU A 52 32.66 7.70 -15.45
C LEU A 52 33.32 7.03 -16.65
#